data_AF-A0A314YD20-F1
#
_entry.id   AF-A0A314YD20-F1
#
_cell.length_a   1.000
_cell.length_b   1.000
_cell.length_c   1.000
_cell.angle_alpha   90.00
_cell.angle_beta   90.00
_cell.angle_gamma   90.00
#
_symmetry.space_group_name_H-M   'P 1'
#
loop_
_entity.id
_entity.type
_entity.pdbx_description
1 polymer ?
#
loop_
_entity_poly.entity_id
_entity_poly.type
_entity_poly.pdbx_seq_one_letter_code
_entity_poly.pdbx_strand_id
1 'polypeptide(L)'
;MNYFEDTVHSGKWDEAERYLSGFTKFDDNRYSTNIYFWIRKQNFLEAIDNNCHAKALDILMKVLKVFAEGNEERFKEMHLLLTFENIRDHKALSMCGDIMSTNN
;
A
#
# COMPACT_ATOMS: atom_id res chain seq x y z
N MET A 1 -23.50 1.63 5.95
CA MET A 1 -22.82 0.47 6.56
C MET A 1 -21.48 0.35 5.87
N ASN A 2 -20.51 1.21 6.22
CA ASN A 2 -19.30 1.37 5.42
C ASN A 2 -18.04 1.20 6.29
N TYR A 3 -18.09 0.36 7.32
CA TYR A 3 -17.02 0.25 8.33
C TYR A 3 -15.63 0.00 7.73
N PHE A 4 -15.50 -0.95 6.80
CA PHE A 4 -14.23 -1.24 6.15
C PHE A 4 -13.75 -0.06 5.30
N GLU A 5 -14.65 0.53 4.54
CA GLU A 5 -14.38 1.71 3.71
C GLU A 5 -13.96 2.91 4.57
N ASP A 6 -14.64 3.19 5.68
CA ASP A 6 -14.30 4.26 6.63
C ASP A 6 -12.93 4.03 7.26
N THR A 7 -12.60 2.77 7.57
CA THR A 7 -11.31 2.38 8.15
C THR A 7 -10.17 2.60 7.15
N VAL A 8 -10.38 2.24 5.88
CA VAL A 8 -9.42 2.45 4.79
C VAL A 8 -9.25 3.94 4.49
N HIS A 9 -10.34 4.70 4.38
CA HIS A 9 -10.28 6.16 4.15
C HIS A 9 -9.60 6.93 5.29
N SER A 10 -9.71 6.42 6.53
CA SER A 10 -9.06 7.02 7.70
C SER A 10 -7.58 6.61 7.86
N GLY A 11 -7.02 5.80 6.95
CA GLY A 11 -5.63 5.32 7.06
C GLY A 11 -5.38 4.38 8.23
N LYS A 12 -6.43 3.75 8.79
CA LYS A 12 -6.31 2.83 9.95
C LYS A 12 -5.92 1.43 9.49
N TRP A 13 -4.72 1.30 8.91
CA TRP A 13 -4.28 0.11 8.20
C TRP A 13 -4.29 -1.18 9.05
N ASP A 14 -3.84 -1.12 10.30
CA ASP A 14 -3.84 -2.28 11.20
C ASP A 14 -5.28 -2.77 11.51
N GLU A 15 -6.22 -1.82 11.62
CA GLU A 15 -7.64 -2.13 11.86
C GLU A 15 -8.31 -2.70 10.61
N ALA A 16 -7.96 -2.17 9.43
CA ALA A 16 -8.44 -2.69 8.15
C ALA A 16 -7.97 -4.14 7.93
N GLU A 17 -6.70 -4.44 8.16
CA GLU A 17 -6.17 -5.81 8.06
C GLU A 17 -6.78 -6.74 9.11
N ARG A 18 -6.97 -6.27 10.36
CA ARG A 18 -7.63 -7.05 11.42
C ARG A 18 -9.07 -7.39 11.05
N TYR A 19 -9.83 -6.42 10.55
CA TYR A 19 -11.20 -6.66 10.09
C TYR A 19 -11.24 -7.65 8.92
N LEU A 20 -10.37 -7.46 7.92
CA LEU A 20 -10.26 -8.35 6.75
C LEU A 20 -9.92 -9.80 7.14
N SER A 21 -9.11 -9.99 8.18
CA SER A 21 -8.70 -11.33 8.65
C SER A 21 -9.86 -12.21 9.13
N GLY A 22 -11.01 -11.62 9.48
CA GLY A 22 -12.22 -12.35 9.81
C GLY A 22 -12.90 -13.03 8.62
N PHE A 23 -12.55 -12.63 7.39
CA PHE A 23 -13.15 -13.12 6.15
C PHE A 23 -12.18 -13.93 5.30
N THR A 24 -10.89 -13.56 5.32
CA THR A 24 -9.87 -14.26 4.55
C THR A 24 -8.48 -14.10 5.16
N LYS A 25 -7.66 -15.14 5.01
CA LYS A 25 -6.23 -15.10 5.24
C LYS A 25 -5.50 -14.57 4.02
N PHE A 26 -4.26 -14.19 4.25
CA PHE A 26 -3.35 -13.65 3.24
C PHE A 26 -3.24 -14.49 1.95
N ASP A 27 -3.20 -15.82 2.08
CA ASP A 27 -2.86 -16.78 1.04
C ASP A 27 -4.04 -17.66 0.60
N ASP A 28 -5.26 -17.36 1.06
CA ASP A 28 -6.45 -18.19 0.74
C ASP A 28 -6.72 -18.26 -0.78
N ASN A 29 -6.52 -17.15 -1.50
CA ASN A 29 -6.63 -17.07 -2.95
C ASN A 29 -5.99 -15.76 -3.49
N ARG A 30 -5.92 -15.64 -4.82
CA ARG A 30 -5.31 -14.48 -5.50
C ARG A 30 -5.95 -13.14 -5.14
N TYR A 31 -7.26 -13.10 -4.90
CA TYR A 31 -7.94 -11.86 -4.52
C TYR A 31 -7.56 -11.45 -3.09
N SER A 32 -7.49 -12.41 -2.17
CA SER A 32 -7.03 -12.19 -0.79
C SER A 32 -5.60 -11.65 -0.76
N THR A 33 -4.68 -12.30 -1.49
CA THR A 33 -3.30 -11.81 -1.60
C THR A 33 -3.25 -10.39 -2.18
N ASN A 34 -4.06 -10.09 -3.20
CA ASN A 34 -4.11 -8.76 -3.80
C ASN A 34 -4.63 -7.69 -2.84
N ILE A 35 -5.70 -7.92 -2.08
CA ILE A 35 -6.23 -6.89 -1.17
C ILE A 35 -5.26 -6.58 -0.03
N TYR A 36 -4.59 -7.60 0.53
CA TYR A 36 -3.53 -7.40 1.52
C TYR A 36 -2.34 -6.62 0.94
N PHE A 37 -1.95 -6.92 -0.30
CA PHE A 37 -0.90 -6.16 -1.00
C PHE A 37 -1.25 -4.69 -1.10
N TRP A 38 -2.47 -4.35 -1.55
CA TRP A 38 -2.88 -2.96 -1.75
C TRP A 38 -2.94 -2.16 -0.45
N ILE A 39 -3.48 -2.74 0.63
CA ILE A 39 -3.51 -2.09 1.95
C ILE A 39 -2.09 -1.76 2.44
N ARG A 40 -1.19 -2.74 2.36
CA ARG A 40 0.20 -2.59 2.83
C ARG A 40 1.00 -1.62 1.96
N LYS A 41 0.76 -1.65 0.65
CA LYS A 41 1.37 -0.71 -0.31
C LYS A 41 0.90 0.72 -0.04
N GLN A 42 -0.38 0.93 0.27
CA GLN A 42 -0.89 2.27 0.55
C GLN A 42 -0.26 2.85 1.84
N ASN A 43 -0.17 2.05 2.92
CA ASN A 43 0.54 2.46 4.14
C ASN A 43 2.01 2.81 3.87
N PHE A 44 2.69 2.05 3.00
CA PHE A 44 4.05 2.36 2.56
C PHE A 44 4.14 3.69 1.81
N LEU A 45 3.25 3.93 0.83
CA LEU A 45 3.23 5.17 0.06
C LEU A 45 2.93 6.39 0.94
N GLU A 46 1.99 6.27 1.89
CA GLU A 46 1.72 7.33 2.87
C GLU A 46 2.92 7.62 3.77
N ALA A 47 3.68 6.59 4.15
CA ALA A 47 4.91 6.81 4.91
C ALA A 47 5.96 7.59 4.11
N ILE A 48 6.04 7.37 2.79
CA ILE A 48 6.92 8.15 1.92
C ILE A 48 6.39 9.57 1.72
N ASP A 49 5.09 9.74 1.47
CA ASP A 49 4.48 11.08 1.26
C ASP A 49 4.65 11.99 2.48
N ASN A 50 4.59 11.39 3.69
CA ASN A 50 4.86 12.07 4.95
C ASN A 50 6.35 12.22 5.29
N ASN A 51 7.25 11.94 4.33
CA ASN A 51 8.71 12.00 4.49
C ASN A 51 9.26 11.14 5.65
N CYS A 52 8.56 10.06 6.02
CA CYS A 52 8.90 9.17 7.12
C CYS A 52 9.64 7.92 6.61
N HIS A 53 10.85 8.13 6.07
CA HIS A 53 11.65 7.07 5.44
C HIS A 53 11.90 5.85 6.34
N ALA A 54 12.08 6.04 7.65
CA ALA A 54 12.28 4.94 8.58
C ALA A 54 11.06 4.01 8.65
N LYS A 55 9.84 4.57 8.68
CA LYS A 55 8.59 3.81 8.66
C LYS A 55 8.39 3.14 7.30
N ALA A 56 8.65 3.85 6.22
CA ALA A 56 8.53 3.30 4.87
C ALA A 56 9.48 2.11 4.65
N LEU A 57 10.73 2.21 5.10
CA LEU A 57 11.70 1.12 5.06
C LEU A 57 11.24 -0.08 5.91
N ASP A 58 10.71 0.18 7.10
CA ASP A 58 10.20 -0.87 7.99
C ASP A 58 9.05 -1.66 7.34
N ILE A 59 8.08 -0.96 6.75
CA ILE A 59 6.96 -1.56 6.02
C ILE A 59 7.50 -2.36 4.82
N LEU A 60 8.41 -1.79 4.03
CA LEU A 60 8.96 -2.47 2.87
C LEU A 60 9.65 -3.79 3.25
N MET A 61 10.49 -3.77 4.28
CA MET A 61 11.34 -4.91 4.65
C MET A 61 10.61 -5.97 5.47
N LYS A 62 9.67 -5.58 6.34
CA LYS A 62 8.98 -6.51 7.24
C LYS A 62 7.63 -6.96 6.71
N VAL A 63 6.93 -6.11 5.95
CA VAL A 63 5.53 -6.33 5.57
C VAL A 63 5.40 -6.66 4.08
N LEU A 64 6.08 -5.91 3.21
CA LEU A 64 5.96 -6.07 1.76
C LEU A 64 6.95 -7.09 1.15
N LYS A 65 8.00 -7.47 1.88
CA LYS A 65 9.01 -8.43 1.40
C LYS A 65 8.43 -9.79 1.02
N VAL A 66 7.36 -10.24 1.68
CA VAL A 66 6.69 -11.51 1.36
C VAL A 66 6.11 -11.53 -0.06
N PHE A 67 5.83 -10.36 -0.65
CA PHE A 67 5.31 -10.23 -2.01
C PHE A 67 6.41 -10.21 -3.09
N ALA A 68 7.69 -10.18 -2.69
CA ALA A 68 8.80 -10.14 -3.64
C ALA A 68 8.97 -11.47 -4.39
N GLU A 69 8.61 -12.59 -3.74
CA GLU A 69 8.68 -13.91 -4.36
C GLU A 69 7.69 -13.99 -5.54
N GLY A 70 8.23 -14.09 -6.76
CA GLY A 70 7.45 -14.07 -8.00
C GLY A 70 7.15 -12.66 -8.57
N ASN A 71 7.57 -11.57 -7.91
CA ASN A 71 7.37 -10.18 -8.38
C ASN A 71 8.55 -9.26 -8.03
N GLU A 72 9.79 -9.71 -8.29
CA GLU A 72 11.00 -8.96 -7.94
C GLU A 72 11.05 -7.55 -8.53
N GLU A 73 10.52 -7.34 -9.74
CA GLU A 73 10.51 -6.03 -10.41
C GLU A 73 9.68 -5.01 -9.62
N ARG A 74 8.45 -5.37 -9.21
CA ARG A 74 7.59 -4.51 -8.39
C ARG A 74 8.22 -4.21 -7.02
N PHE A 75 8.97 -5.15 -6.46
CA PHE A 75 9.69 -4.92 -5.22
C PHE A 75 10.87 -3.96 -5.39
N LYS A 76 11.62 -4.07 -6.51
CA LYS A 76 12.68 -3.12 -6.87
C LYS A 76 12.13 -1.71 -7.11
N GLU A 77 10.97 -1.57 -7.74
CA GLU A 77 10.30 -0.28 -7.89
C GLU A 77 10.00 0.36 -6.52
N MET A 78 9.46 -0.39 -5.56
CA MET A 78 9.22 0.12 -4.21
C MET A 78 10.52 0.51 -3.48
N HIS A 79 11.61 -0.24 -3.67
CA HIS A 79 12.93 0.19 -3.17
C HIS A 79 13.40 1.50 -3.80
N LEU A 80 13.17 1.71 -5.10
CA LEU A 80 13.52 2.95 -5.78
C LEU A 80 12.71 4.14 -5.23
N LEU A 81 11.43 3.93 -4.91
CA LEU A 81 10.58 4.97 -4.30
C LEU A 81 11.13 5.52 -2.98
N LEU A 82 11.91 4.74 -2.22
CA LEU A 82 12.58 5.23 -1.00
C LEU A 82 13.70 6.24 -1.26
N THR A 83 14.25 6.26 -2.48
CA THR A 83 15.40 7.11 -2.85
C THR A 83 15.01 8.48 -3.38
N PHE A 84 13.72 8.71 -3.66
CA PHE A 84 13.23 10.00 -4.12
C PHE A 84 12.87 10.91 -2.94
N GLU A 85 13.22 12.20 -3.06
CA GLU A 85 12.74 13.25 -2.15
C GLU A 85 11.23 13.50 -2.31
N ASN A 86 10.67 13.23 -3.50
CA ASN A 86 9.24 13.30 -3.77
C ASN A 86 8.77 12.13 -4.65
N ILE A 87 7.87 11.32 -4.12
CA ILE A 87 7.28 10.17 -4.83
C ILE A 87 6.47 10.55 -6.08
N ARG A 88 6.03 11.81 -6.20
CA ARG A 88 5.31 12.30 -7.39
C ARG A 88 6.21 12.45 -8.61
N ASP A 89 7.53 12.42 -8.44
CA ASP A 89 8.50 12.44 -9.55
C ASP A 89 8.58 11.08 -10.27
N HIS A 90 7.98 10.04 -9.68
CA HIS A 90 7.91 8.72 -10.30
C HIS A 90 6.80 8.64 -11.36
N LYS A 91 7.18 8.38 -12.61
CA LYS A 91 6.29 8.34 -13.78
C LYS A 91 5.05 7.46 -13.62
N ALA A 92 5.14 6.34 -12.88
CA ALA A 92 4.00 5.46 -12.62
C ALA A 92 3.04 5.95 -11.52
N LEU A 93 3.51 6.81 -10.60
CA LEU A 93 2.69 7.40 -9.53
C LEU A 93 2.17 8.79 -9.90
N SER A 94 2.82 9.47 -10.85
CA SER A 94 2.31 10.70 -11.47
C SER A 94 0.90 10.53 -12.05
N MET A 95 0.52 9.32 -12.49
CA MET A 95 -0.84 9.01 -12.96
C MET A 95 -1.87 8.81 -11.83
N CYS A 96 -1.45 8.68 -10.57
CA CYS A 96 -2.34 8.43 -9.43
C CYS A 96 -2.90 9.74 -8.81
N GLY A 97 -2.55 10.90 -9.39
CA GLY A 97 -2.89 12.23 -8.87
C GLY A 97 -4.32 12.73 -9.13
N ASP A 98 -5.10 12.09 -10.01
CA ASP A 98 -6.40 12.63 -10.46
C ASP A 98 -7.59 11.69 -10.18
N ILE A 99 -7.72 11.13 -8.97
CA ILE A 99 -8.98 10.44 -8.53
C ILE A 99 -9.81 11.33 -7.60
N MET A 100 -9.60 12.65 -7.65
CA MET A 100 -10.50 13.63 -7.01
C MET A 100 -11.01 14.63 -8.04
N SER A 101 -11.80 14.17 -9.02
CA SER A 101 -12.78 14.99 -9.77
C SER A 101 -13.63 14.15 -10.73
N THR A 102 -14.62 13.44 -10.21
CA THR A 102 -15.89 13.25 -10.93
C THR A 102 -17.04 13.38 -9.93
N ASN A 103 -17.37 14.63 -9.58
CA ASN A 103 -18.73 15.00 -9.24
C ASN A 103 -19.36 15.58 -10.51
N ASN A 104 -20.23 14.80 -11.14
CA ASN A 104 -21.41 15.27 -11.87
C ASN A 104 -22.39 14.12 -12.04
#